data_AF-A0A0D9Y8L5-F1
#
_entry.id   AF-A0A0D9Y8L5-F1
#
_cell.length_a   1.000
_cell.length_b   1.000
_cell.length_c   1.000
_cell.angle_alpha   90.00
_cell.angle_beta   90.00
_cell.angle_gamma   90.00
#
_symmetry.space_group_name_H-M   'P 1'
#
loop_
_entity.id
_entity.type
_entity.pdbx_description
1 polymer ?
#
loop_
_entity_poly.entity_id
_entity_poly.type
_entity_poly.pdbx_seq_one_letter_code
_entity_poly.pdbx_strand_id
1 'polypeptide(L)'
;MEASTPLLTPYKMGQFDLAHRVVLAPLTRCRSYGNVPGPHNAAYYAQRAARGALLVAEACAVSETARGYPDVPGIWSAEQVGAWRHVVDAVHAKGAVFFCQIWHTGRVSPTGRVTLARLISSSPSLCHSTMR
;
A
#
# COMPACT_ATOMS: atom_id res chain seq x y z
N MET A 1 -2.94 5.84 -40.96
CA MET A 1 -2.82 4.92 -39.81
C MET A 1 -2.51 5.77 -38.61
N GLU A 2 -3.45 5.94 -37.67
CA GLU A 2 -3.13 6.63 -36.42
C GLU A 2 -2.02 5.87 -35.68
N ALA A 3 -1.01 6.60 -35.24
CA ALA A 3 0.04 6.02 -34.39
C ALA A 3 -0.56 5.69 -33.03
N SER A 4 -0.50 4.42 -32.61
CA SER A 4 -0.99 4.04 -31.28
C SER A 4 -0.23 4.79 -30.20
N THR A 5 -0.93 5.47 -29.29
CA THR A 5 -0.29 6.16 -28.15
C THR A 5 0.52 5.16 -27.31
N PRO A 6 1.84 5.34 -27.13
CA PRO A 6 2.68 4.36 -26.43
C PRO A 6 2.17 3.99 -25.03
N LEU A 7 1.57 4.96 -24.33
CA LEU A 7 1.00 4.78 -22.99
C LEU A 7 -0.18 3.77 -22.95
N LEU A 8 -0.93 3.65 -24.05
CA LEU A 8 -2.10 2.78 -24.16
C LEU A 8 -1.77 1.42 -24.79
N THR A 9 -0.48 1.13 -25.03
CA THR A 9 -0.04 -0.16 -25.56
C THR A 9 0.07 -1.22 -24.46
N PRO A 10 -0.27 -2.50 -24.74
CA PRO A 10 -0.07 -3.60 -23.80
C PRO A 10 1.38 -3.77 -23.35
N TYR A 11 1.57 -4.38 -22.18
CA TYR A 11 2.89 -4.65 -21.60
C TYR A 11 2.90 -5.95 -20.78
N LYS A 12 3.90 -6.80 -21.01
CA LYS A 12 4.15 -8.01 -20.22
C LYS A 12 5.04 -7.67 -19.02
N MET A 13 4.50 -7.70 -17.81
CA MET A 13 5.24 -7.49 -16.57
C MET A 13 5.43 -8.82 -15.84
N GLY A 14 6.51 -9.54 -16.15
CA GLY A 14 6.74 -10.88 -15.61
C GLY A 14 5.62 -11.82 -16.03
N GLN A 15 4.86 -12.34 -15.06
CA GLN A 15 3.69 -13.19 -15.31
C GLN A 15 2.41 -12.42 -15.67
N PHE A 16 2.36 -11.10 -15.46
CA PHE A 16 1.16 -10.30 -15.62
C PHE A 16 1.06 -9.67 -17.01
N ASP A 17 -0.09 -9.82 -17.66
CA ASP A 17 -0.41 -9.15 -18.92
C ASP A 17 -1.19 -7.86 -18.64
N LEU A 18 -0.55 -6.71 -18.86
CA LEU A 18 -1.18 -5.40 -18.70
C LEU A 18 -1.73 -4.91 -20.04
N ALA A 19 -2.92 -4.31 -20.02
CA ALA A 19 -3.56 -3.76 -21.22
C ALA A 19 -3.00 -2.38 -21.60
N HIS A 20 -2.43 -1.66 -20.65
CA HIS A 20 -1.85 -0.32 -20.83
C HIS A 20 -0.76 -0.05 -19.79
N ARG A 21 -0.06 1.07 -19.94
CA ARG A 21 1.07 1.49 -19.08
C ARG A 21 0.69 2.58 -18.08
N VAL A 22 -0.59 2.95 -17.97
CA VAL A 22 -1.10 3.80 -16.89
C VAL A 22 -1.21 2.98 -15.61
N VAL A 23 -0.59 3.47 -14.53
CA VAL A 23 -0.52 2.77 -13.23
C VAL A 23 -1.06 3.69 -12.13
N LEU A 24 -1.86 3.14 -11.21
CA LEU A 24 -2.18 3.85 -9.97
C LEU A 24 -0.98 3.72 -9.01
N ALA A 25 -0.28 4.82 -8.79
CA ALA A 25 0.78 4.91 -7.81
C ALA A 25 0.26 4.65 -6.37
N PRO A 26 1.12 4.21 -5.44
CA PRO A 26 0.75 4.09 -4.04
C PRO A 26 0.51 5.48 -3.44
N LEU A 27 -0.70 5.70 -2.92
CA LEU A 27 -1.13 7.00 -2.39
C LEU A 27 -1.76 6.82 -1.01
N THR A 28 -1.00 7.10 0.05
CA THR A 28 -1.54 7.10 1.43
C THR A 28 -2.72 8.06 1.55
N ARG A 29 -3.89 7.52 1.92
CA ARG A 29 -5.09 8.33 2.05
C ARG A 29 -5.45 8.61 3.51
N CYS A 30 -5.03 7.81 4.48
CA CYS A 30 -5.44 7.99 5.88
C CYS A 30 -6.97 7.87 6.04
N ARG A 31 -7.59 6.83 5.45
CA ARG A 31 -9.03 6.55 5.58
C ARG A 31 -9.32 5.13 6.08
N SER A 32 -8.32 4.41 6.57
CA SER A 32 -8.48 3.07 7.12
C SER A 32 -8.57 3.17 8.64
N TYR A 33 -9.76 3.53 9.12
CA TYR A 33 -10.02 3.76 10.56
C TYR A 33 -9.68 2.51 11.37
N GLY A 34 -8.98 2.69 12.50
CA GLY A 34 -8.49 1.56 13.28
C GLY A 34 -7.43 0.71 12.55
N ASN A 35 -6.81 1.24 11.49
CA ASN A 35 -5.89 0.53 10.59
C ASN A 35 -6.54 -0.60 9.78
N VAL A 36 -7.88 -0.64 9.71
CA VAL A 36 -8.64 -1.65 8.95
C VAL A 36 -9.26 -0.98 7.72
N PRO A 37 -9.02 -1.50 6.50
CA PRO A 37 -9.73 -1.02 5.30
C PRO A 37 -11.25 -1.17 5.45
N GLY A 38 -12.00 -0.14 5.10
CA GLY A 38 -13.47 -0.15 5.13
C GLY A 38 -14.10 -0.33 3.75
N PRO A 39 -15.45 -0.36 3.67
CA PRO A 39 -16.18 -0.47 2.40
C PRO A 39 -15.84 0.63 1.39
N HIS A 40 -15.54 1.85 1.85
CA HIS A 40 -15.14 2.96 0.98
C HIS A 40 -13.77 2.73 0.34
N ASN A 41 -12.85 1.98 0.96
CA ASN A 41 -11.58 1.60 0.31
C ASN A 41 -11.86 0.68 -0.89
N ALA A 42 -12.76 -0.29 -0.76
CA ALA A 42 -13.15 -1.16 -1.87
C ALA A 42 -13.75 -0.36 -3.04
N ALA A 43 -14.70 0.55 -2.75
CA ALA A 43 -15.27 1.44 -3.75
C ALA A 43 -14.19 2.33 -4.41
N TYR A 44 -13.26 2.88 -3.61
CA TYR A 44 -12.19 3.75 -4.07
C TYR A 44 -11.28 3.07 -5.09
N TYR A 45 -10.83 1.84 -4.81
CA TYR A 45 -9.98 1.09 -5.73
C TYR A 45 -10.76 0.53 -6.92
N ALA A 46 -12.01 0.07 -6.73
CA ALA A 46 -12.85 -0.41 -7.81
C ALA A 46 -13.14 0.66 -8.87
N GLN A 47 -13.29 1.92 -8.46
CA GLN A 47 -13.44 3.06 -9.39
C GLN A 47 -12.19 3.32 -10.25
N ARG A 48 -11.01 2.91 -9.79
CA ARG A 48 -9.72 3.11 -10.47
C ARG A 48 -9.24 1.85 -11.19
N ALA A 49 -9.92 0.74 -10.99
CA ALA A 49 -9.59 -0.54 -11.60
C ALA A 49 -10.25 -0.66 -12.98
N ALA A 50 -9.47 -1.12 -13.94
CA ALA A 50 -9.90 -1.45 -15.29
C ALA A 50 -9.18 -2.73 -15.74
N ARG A 51 -9.71 -3.40 -16.78
CA ARG A 51 -9.14 -4.66 -17.26
C ARG A 51 -7.68 -4.48 -17.68
N GLY A 52 -6.78 -5.27 -17.10
CA GLY A 52 -5.35 -5.21 -17.36
C GLY A 52 -4.66 -3.95 -16.83
N ALA A 53 -5.29 -3.16 -15.97
CA ALA A 53 -4.65 -2.04 -15.28
C ALA A 53 -3.81 -2.56 -14.10
N LEU A 54 -2.67 -1.92 -13.84
CA LEU A 54 -1.89 -2.16 -12.63
C LEU A 54 -2.22 -1.09 -11.59
N LEU A 55 -2.61 -1.53 -10.39
CA LEU A 55 -2.81 -0.69 -9.23
C LEU A 55 -1.83 -1.10 -8.14
N VAL A 56 -1.29 -0.11 -7.43
CA VAL A 56 -0.54 -0.32 -6.19
C VAL A 56 -1.32 0.30 -5.05
N ALA A 57 -1.62 -0.51 -4.04
CA ALA A 57 -2.33 -0.04 -2.85
C ALA A 57 -1.53 1.04 -2.13
N GLU A 58 -2.24 1.83 -1.33
CA GLU A 58 -1.63 2.74 -0.37
C GLU A 58 -0.69 2.01 0.60
N ALA A 59 0.16 2.77 1.29
CA ALA A 59 1.16 2.21 2.19
C ALA A 59 0.52 1.36 3.32
N CYS A 60 0.80 0.06 3.32
CA CYS A 60 0.27 -0.90 4.27
C CYS A 60 1.31 -1.20 5.35
N ALA A 61 1.05 -0.77 6.57
CA ALA A 61 1.95 -1.00 7.69
C ALA A 61 2.05 -2.51 8.01
N VAL A 62 3.27 -3.00 8.21
CA VAL A 62 3.56 -4.42 8.50
C VAL A 62 3.42 -4.81 9.96
N SER A 63 3.31 -3.83 10.84
CA SER A 63 3.18 -4.03 12.28
C SER A 63 2.65 -2.76 12.92
N GLU A 64 2.28 -2.85 14.20
CA GLU A 64 1.90 -1.67 14.99
C GLU A 64 3.00 -0.61 15.05
N THR A 65 4.27 -1.03 15.11
CA THR A 65 5.47 -0.18 15.20
C THR A 65 5.89 0.41 13.85
N ALA A 66 5.36 -0.10 12.74
CA ALA A 66 5.68 0.33 11.39
C ALA A 66 4.94 1.59 10.94
N ARG A 67 3.97 2.06 11.74
CA ARG A 67 3.06 3.16 11.40
C ARG A 67 3.66 4.52 11.72
N GLY A 68 3.63 5.46 10.77
CA GLY A 68 3.93 6.88 11.03
C GLY A 68 2.79 7.87 10.79
N TYR A 69 1.66 7.45 10.21
CA TYR A 69 0.50 8.32 9.94
C TYR A 69 -0.79 7.77 10.60
N PRO A 70 -1.80 8.62 10.90
CA PRO A 70 -3.12 8.17 11.32
C PRO A 70 -3.83 7.41 10.19
N ASP A 71 -4.70 6.47 10.56
CA ASP A 71 -5.65 5.78 9.67
C ASP A 71 -5.04 5.20 8.38
N VAL A 72 -3.78 4.81 8.45
CA VAL A 72 -3.11 3.99 7.43
C VAL A 72 -3.54 2.54 7.60
N PRO A 73 -3.80 1.80 6.52
CA PRO A 73 -4.14 0.38 6.67
C PRO A 73 -2.96 -0.44 7.17
N GLY A 74 -3.27 -1.52 7.88
CA GLY A 74 -2.33 -2.56 8.28
C GLY A 74 -2.48 -3.84 7.47
N ILE A 75 -1.54 -4.77 7.63
CA ILE A 75 -1.60 -6.13 7.09
C ILE A 75 -1.00 -7.19 8.04
N TRP A 76 -1.02 -6.96 9.36
CA TRP A 76 -0.44 -7.85 10.36
C TRP A 76 -1.48 -8.68 11.15
N SER A 77 -2.75 -8.27 11.15
CA SER A 77 -3.83 -8.98 11.85
C SER A 77 -4.75 -9.72 10.88
N ALA A 78 -5.39 -10.78 11.38
CA ALA A 78 -6.38 -11.54 10.60
C ALA A 78 -7.57 -10.67 10.17
N GLU A 79 -8.00 -9.74 11.02
CA GLU A 79 -9.05 -8.76 10.72
C GLU A 79 -8.66 -7.87 9.54
N GLN A 80 -7.44 -7.34 9.53
CA GLN A 80 -6.93 -6.52 8.42
C GLN A 80 -6.85 -7.32 7.12
N VAL A 81 -6.38 -8.57 7.17
CA VAL A 81 -6.34 -9.46 6.01
C VAL A 81 -7.76 -9.75 5.48
N GLY A 82 -8.73 -9.98 6.38
CA GLY A 82 -10.14 -10.17 6.02
C GLY A 82 -10.72 -8.94 5.33
N ALA A 83 -10.46 -7.76 5.86
CA ALA A 83 -10.87 -6.49 5.26
C ALA A 83 -10.24 -6.24 3.89
N TRP A 84 -8.93 -6.50 3.74
CA TRP A 84 -8.24 -6.37 2.46
C TRP A 84 -8.77 -7.31 1.38
N ARG A 85 -9.26 -8.50 1.75
CA ARG A 85 -9.87 -9.44 0.81
C ARG A 85 -11.00 -8.80 0.02
N HIS A 86 -11.90 -8.08 0.68
CA HIS A 86 -13.00 -7.39 0.01
C HIS A 86 -12.52 -6.32 -0.99
N VAL A 87 -11.44 -5.61 -0.67
CA VAL A 87 -10.83 -4.64 -1.59
C VAL A 87 -10.21 -5.34 -2.79
N VAL A 88 -9.46 -6.42 -2.56
CA VAL A 88 -8.83 -7.23 -3.60
C VAL A 88 -9.89 -7.81 -4.54
N ASP A 89 -10.95 -8.39 -3.99
CA ASP A 89 -12.06 -8.96 -4.76
C ASP A 89 -12.72 -7.90 -5.66
N ALA A 90 -12.96 -6.69 -5.14
CA ALA A 90 -13.54 -5.60 -5.92
C ALA A 90 -12.63 -5.13 -7.08
N VAL A 91 -11.31 -5.16 -6.89
CA VAL A 91 -10.33 -4.83 -7.94
C VAL A 91 -10.22 -5.96 -8.98
N HIS A 92 -10.15 -7.21 -8.53
CA HIS A 92 -10.09 -8.37 -9.41
C HIS A 92 -11.37 -8.57 -10.22
N ALA A 93 -12.54 -8.22 -9.68
CA ALA A 93 -13.81 -8.20 -10.41
C ALA A 93 -13.78 -7.25 -11.64
N LYS A 94 -12.88 -6.25 -11.64
CA LYS A 94 -12.64 -5.36 -12.79
C LYS A 94 -11.54 -5.88 -13.74
N GLY A 95 -10.92 -7.03 -13.44
CA GLY A 95 -9.84 -7.63 -14.22
C GLY A 95 -8.51 -6.89 -14.11
N ALA A 96 -8.30 -6.11 -13.05
CA ALA A 96 -7.05 -5.41 -12.79
C ALA A 96 -6.06 -6.26 -11.99
N VAL A 97 -4.78 -5.93 -12.10
CA VAL A 97 -3.69 -6.46 -11.29
C VAL A 97 -3.48 -5.54 -10.09
N PHE A 98 -3.37 -6.10 -8.89
CA PHE A 98 -3.32 -5.30 -7.66
C PHE A 98 -2.21 -5.74 -6.70
N PHE A 99 -1.30 -4.82 -6.38
CA PHE A 99 -0.16 -5.07 -5.49
C PHE A 99 -0.31 -4.32 -4.17
N CYS A 100 0.14 -4.93 -3.08
CA CYS A 100 0.20 -4.31 -1.76
C CYS A 100 1.57 -3.65 -1.53
N GLN A 101 1.60 -2.35 -1.20
CA GLN A 101 2.83 -1.68 -0.80
C GLN A 101 3.12 -1.96 0.68
N ILE A 102 4.01 -2.93 0.94
CA ILE A 102 4.50 -3.27 2.28
C ILE A 102 5.36 -2.12 2.82
N TRP A 103 5.01 -1.57 3.99
CA TRP A 103 5.57 -0.30 4.46
C TRP A 103 5.95 -0.29 5.94
N HIS A 104 7.06 0.40 6.24
CA HIS A 104 7.54 0.71 7.58
C HIS A 104 8.17 2.11 7.58
N THR A 105 7.71 3.01 8.45
CA THR A 105 8.21 4.41 8.49
C THR A 105 9.56 4.59 9.14
N GLY A 106 9.92 3.66 10.01
CA GLY A 106 11.12 3.75 10.82
C GLY A 106 11.12 5.04 11.63
N ARG A 107 12.17 5.85 11.52
CA ARG A 107 12.28 7.11 12.27
C ARG A 107 11.22 8.17 11.91
N VAL A 108 10.53 8.04 10.78
CA VAL A 108 9.45 8.96 10.38
C VAL A 108 8.15 8.56 11.09
N SER A 109 8.22 8.40 12.40
CA SER A 109 7.11 8.01 13.27
C SER A 109 7.00 9.02 14.41
N PRO A 110 5.79 9.49 14.78
CA PRO A 110 5.63 10.41 15.90
C PRO A 110 6.19 9.79 17.19
N THR A 111 6.98 10.56 17.94
CA THR A 111 7.65 10.14 19.19
C THR A 111 6.68 9.62 20.25
N GLY A 112 5.40 9.98 20.20
CA GLY A 112 4.37 9.52 21.13
C GLY A 112 3.65 8.22 20.76
N ARG A 113 3.91 7.60 19.59
CA ARG A 113 3.23 6.36 19.16
C ARG A 113 3.96 5.08 19.54
N VAL A 114 5.21 5.19 19.97
CA VAL A 114 6.04 4.08 20.42
C VAL A 114 6.48 4.41 21.83
N THR A 115 5.98 3.70 22.84
CA THR A 115 6.47 3.83 24.23
C THR A 115 7.98 3.62 24.26
N LEU A 116 8.70 4.44 25.04
CA LEU A 116 10.17 4.55 25.10
C LEU A 116 10.91 3.19 25.20
N ALA A 117 10.27 2.16 25.77
CA ALA A 117 10.81 0.81 25.89
C ALA A 117 10.82 -0.04 24.59
N ARG A 118 10.20 0.44 23.49
CA ARG A 118 10.10 -0.28 22.21
C ARG A 118 10.77 0.45 21.03
N LEU A 119 11.58 1.47 21.32
CA LEU A 119 12.48 2.11 20.34
C LEU A 119 13.58 1.12 19.95
N ILE A 120 13.26 0.11 19.14
CA ILE A 120 14.26 -0.47 18.26
C ILE A 120 14.68 0.68 17.37
N SER A 121 15.93 1.12 17.52
CA SER A 121 16.57 2.12 16.67
C SER A 121 16.23 1.83 15.20
N SER A 122 15.21 2.50 14.67
CA SER A 122 14.71 2.29 13.32
C SER A 122 15.39 3.26 12.34
N SER A 123 16.65 3.60 12.64
CA SER A 123 17.54 4.41 11.82
C SER A 123 18.88 3.70 11.71
N PRO A 124 19.48 3.59 10.51
CA PRO A 124 20.82 3.02 10.35
C PRO A 124 21.93 3.85 11.01
N SER A 125 21.64 5.10 11.42
CA SER A 125 22.64 6.07 11.89
C SER A 125 22.89 6.11 13.40
N LEU A 126 22.12 5.39 14.22
CA LEU A 126 22.17 5.49 15.69
C LEU A 126 23.29 4.65 16.35
N CYS A 127 24.12 3.96 15.57
CA CYS A 127 25.23 3.13 16.07
C CYS A 127 26.46 3.96 16.53
N HIS A 128 26.51 5.27 16.27
CA HIS A 128 27.73 6.07 16.52
C HIS A 128 27.77 6.82 17.86
N SER A 129 26.68 6.84 18.64
CA SER A 129 26.60 7.64 19.88
C SER A 129 26.73 6.83 21.17
N THR A 130 27.09 5.54 21.10
CA THR A 130 27.24 4.66 22.28
C THR A 130 28.63 4.03 22.43
N MET A 131 29.62 4.45 21.62
CA MET A 131 31.03 4.04 21.72
C MET A 131 31.97 5.24 21.97
N ARG A 132 31.66 6.07 22.97
CA ARG A 132 32.63 6.97 23.60
C ARG A 132 32.50 6.90 25.10
#